data_AF-A0A1F5DPM7-F1
#
_entry.id   AF-A0A1F5DPM7-F1
#
_cell.length_a   1.000
_cell.length_b   1.000
_cell.length_c   1.000
_cell.angle_alpha   90.00
_cell.angle_beta   90.00
_cell.angle_gamma   90.00
#
_symmetry.space_group_name_H-M   'P 1'
#
loop_
_entity.id
_entity.type
_entity.pdbx_description
1 polymer ?
#
loop_
_entity_poly.entity_id
_entity_poly.type
_entity_poly.pdbx_seq_one_letter_code
_entity_poly.pdbx_strand_id
1 'polypeptide(L)'
;MNQQPMQGPKPAVATWLWVVFGVVVVAGAAFFSWYFLMGPGKKTETTTTPTTTTTTDKTAGWKTYTNDTLGFSFKYPTTYTTKDSDKSLTGDAAGKEVFVGETSNLTEAKSVHVIVYPQASTYTLVAPDGMDITSISDTTVGGKTAKKYIGGDSNVYVVIANNRRYEIVVPTGLIKADLDNFTTMLSTFKFTTTTSTTTTSADLTYTNSTYGFTMTFPADWKGYKFKEATLEGITQTYYVEIPTTDKNATGDSTADKGYYSPFAISVYTLDQWAEVEASDGPKDTLITKDAKYAFGWSQANGVPPTDFTTAMSNEIKTIIASFKLK
;
A
#
# COMPACT_ATOMS: atom_id res chain seq x y z
N MET A 1 39.42 -103.57 11.27
CA MET A 1 39.29 -102.85 9.98
C MET A 1 38.51 -101.58 10.23
N ASN A 2 39.14 -100.41 10.16
CA ASN A 2 38.44 -99.14 10.20
C ASN A 2 39.21 -98.17 9.31
N GLN A 3 38.72 -97.98 8.08
CA GLN A 3 39.34 -97.10 7.11
C GLN A 3 38.98 -95.66 7.45
N GLN A 4 39.98 -94.83 7.75
CA GLN A 4 39.81 -93.39 7.76
C GLN A 4 39.69 -92.87 6.31
N PRO A 5 38.78 -91.93 6.05
CA PRO A 5 38.57 -91.38 4.72
C PRO A 5 39.79 -90.56 4.28
N MET A 6 40.22 -90.79 3.03
CA MET A 6 41.28 -90.02 2.38
C MET A 6 40.89 -88.54 2.30
N GLN A 7 41.65 -87.68 2.98
CA GLN A 7 41.58 -86.23 2.79
C GLN A 7 42.18 -85.88 1.42
N GLY A 8 41.34 -85.40 0.51
CA GLY A 8 41.76 -84.91 -0.80
C GLY A 8 42.72 -83.71 -0.68
N PRO A 9 43.58 -83.49 -1.69
CA PRO A 9 44.60 -82.45 -1.63
C PRO A 9 43.98 -81.08 -1.38
N LYS A 10 44.38 -80.46 -0.27
CA LYS A 10 44.01 -79.08 0.09
C LYS A 10 44.34 -78.18 -1.10
N PRO A 11 43.37 -77.47 -1.71
CA PRO A 11 43.65 -76.63 -2.86
C PRO A 11 44.66 -75.56 -2.43
N ALA A 12 45.84 -75.58 -3.05
CA ALA A 12 46.83 -74.53 -2.87
C ALA A 12 46.21 -73.24 -3.40
N VAL A 13 45.84 -72.33 -2.50
CA VAL A 13 45.43 -70.98 -2.90
C VAL A 13 46.65 -70.38 -3.58
N ALA A 14 46.59 -70.29 -4.89
CA ALA A 14 47.73 -69.98 -5.71
C ALA A 14 48.22 -68.57 -5.35
N THR A 15 49.51 -68.45 -5.03
CA THR A 15 50.16 -67.25 -4.49
C THR A 15 49.85 -65.96 -5.29
N TRP A 16 49.53 -66.10 -6.59
CA TRP A 16 49.13 -65.00 -7.45
C TRP A 16 47.84 -64.29 -7.00
N LEU A 17 46.90 -64.99 -6.33
CA LEU A 17 45.68 -64.38 -5.80
C LEU A 17 45.99 -63.32 -4.73
N TRP A 18 47.01 -63.54 -3.91
CA TRP A 18 47.44 -62.55 -2.91
C TRP A 18 48.10 -61.33 -3.54
N VAL A 19 48.84 -61.53 -4.64
CA VAL A 19 49.43 -60.42 -5.41
C VAL A 19 48.33 -59.58 -6.06
N VAL A 20 47.35 -60.22 -6.69
CA VAL A 20 46.20 -59.52 -7.30
C VAL A 20 45.40 -58.77 -6.23
N PHE A 21 45.14 -59.40 -5.09
CA PHE A 21 44.45 -58.74 -3.98
C PHE A 21 45.22 -57.50 -3.48
N GLY A 22 46.54 -57.60 -3.31
CA GLY A 22 47.39 -56.47 -2.93
C GLY A 22 47.32 -55.31 -3.93
N VAL A 23 47.38 -55.58 -5.23
CA VAL A 23 47.31 -54.55 -6.28
C VAL A 23 45.94 -53.85 -6.28
N VAL A 24 44.84 -54.59 -6.12
CA VAL A 24 43.49 -54.02 -6.09
C VAL A 24 43.30 -53.11 -4.88
N VAL A 25 43.81 -53.50 -3.70
CA VAL A 25 43.73 -52.69 -2.49
C VAL A 25 44.52 -51.38 -2.66
N VAL A 26 45.72 -51.42 -3.22
CA VAL A 26 46.55 -50.22 -3.45
C VAL A 26 45.90 -49.29 -4.48
N ALA A 27 45.40 -49.84 -5.60
CA ALA A 27 44.72 -49.05 -6.63
C ALA A 27 43.42 -48.40 -6.10
N GLY A 28 42.65 -49.14 -5.29
CA GLY A 28 41.44 -48.63 -4.63
C GLY A 28 41.74 -47.49 -3.66
N ALA A 29 42.77 -47.63 -2.82
CA ALA A 29 43.18 -46.59 -1.88
C ALA A 29 43.68 -45.31 -2.58
N ALA A 30 44.42 -45.47 -3.68
CA ALA A 30 44.88 -44.35 -4.50
C ALA A 30 43.71 -43.61 -5.17
N PHE A 31 42.76 -44.35 -5.76
CA PHE A 31 41.57 -43.76 -6.39
C PHE A 31 40.68 -43.04 -5.36
N PHE A 32 40.45 -43.64 -4.20
CA PHE A 32 39.63 -43.05 -3.14
C PHE A 32 40.26 -41.76 -2.58
N SER A 33 41.58 -41.76 -2.36
CA SER A 33 42.31 -40.57 -1.91
C SER A 33 42.23 -39.43 -2.93
N TRP A 34 42.41 -39.74 -4.22
CA TRP A 34 42.26 -38.76 -5.29
C TRP A 34 40.84 -38.21 -5.37
N TYR A 35 39.82 -39.06 -5.32
CA TYR A 35 38.42 -38.65 -5.38
C TYR A 35 38.03 -37.76 -4.18
N PHE A 36 38.53 -38.05 -2.98
CA PHE A 36 38.19 -37.28 -1.79
C PHE A 36 38.96 -35.95 -1.69
N LEU A 37 40.17 -35.87 -2.27
CA LEU A 37 40.98 -34.65 -2.26
C LEU A 37 40.71 -33.74 -3.46
N MET A 38 40.45 -34.30 -4.64
CA MET A 38 40.36 -33.57 -5.91
C MET A 38 39.06 -33.81 -6.69
N GLY A 39 38.13 -34.61 -6.16
CA GLY A 39 36.89 -34.92 -6.84
C GLY A 39 35.98 -33.71 -7.03
N PRO A 40 35.10 -33.72 -8.06
CA PRO A 40 34.30 -32.59 -8.54
C PRO A 40 33.20 -32.07 -7.58
N GLY A 41 33.27 -32.40 -6.28
CA GLY A 41 32.28 -32.02 -5.27
C GLY A 41 32.82 -31.14 -4.13
N LYS A 42 34.13 -30.93 -4.00
CA LYS A 42 34.67 -30.00 -2.99
C LYS A 42 34.55 -28.58 -3.51
N LYS A 43 33.41 -27.95 -3.23
CA LYS A 43 33.29 -26.49 -3.27
C LYS A 43 34.37 -25.94 -2.36
N THR A 44 35.39 -25.34 -2.95
CA THR A 44 36.36 -24.52 -2.24
C THR A 44 35.55 -23.48 -1.48
N GLU A 45 35.48 -23.60 -0.15
CA GLU A 45 34.99 -22.51 0.67
C GLU A 45 36.00 -21.38 0.52
N THR A 46 35.70 -20.50 -0.43
CA THR A 46 36.38 -19.22 -0.57
C THR A 46 36.11 -18.46 0.72
N THR A 47 37.07 -18.49 1.65
CA THR A 47 37.14 -17.58 2.78
C THR A 47 37.22 -16.17 2.20
N THR A 48 36.07 -15.55 2.04
CA THR A 48 35.96 -14.15 1.64
C THR A 48 36.37 -13.31 2.83
N THR A 49 37.64 -12.88 2.85
CA THR A 49 38.05 -11.75 3.67
C THR A 49 37.10 -10.60 3.35
N PRO A 50 36.35 -10.06 4.34
CA PRO A 50 35.43 -8.96 4.08
C PRO A 50 36.27 -7.75 3.66
N THR A 51 36.38 -7.55 2.36
CA THR A 51 36.92 -6.32 1.81
C THR A 51 35.92 -5.25 2.18
N THR A 52 36.33 -4.35 3.06
CA THR A 52 35.53 -3.19 3.45
C THR A 52 35.45 -2.28 2.24
N THR A 53 34.53 -2.58 1.33
CA THR A 53 34.24 -1.71 0.20
C THR A 53 33.58 -0.47 0.79
N THR A 54 34.35 0.61 0.91
CA THR A 54 33.82 1.95 1.16
C THR A 54 32.83 2.27 0.05
N THR A 55 31.57 1.94 0.31
CA THR A 55 30.47 2.22 -0.62
C THR A 55 30.22 3.70 -0.52
N THR A 56 30.81 4.46 -1.46
CA THR A 56 30.53 5.88 -1.62
C THR A 56 29.02 6.04 -1.80
N ASP A 57 28.37 6.76 -0.88
CA ASP A 57 26.96 7.07 -0.97
C ASP A 57 26.73 7.93 -2.22
N LYS A 58 26.20 7.32 -3.30
CA LYS A 58 25.89 7.99 -4.56
C LYS A 58 24.85 9.11 -4.40
N THR A 59 24.14 9.14 -3.27
CA THR A 59 23.12 10.13 -2.94
C THR A 59 23.63 11.19 -1.97
N ALA A 60 24.95 11.26 -1.74
CA ALA A 60 25.55 12.33 -0.96
C ALA A 60 25.21 13.69 -1.61
N GLY A 61 24.64 14.59 -0.81
CA GLY A 61 24.21 15.91 -1.27
C GLY A 61 22.86 15.97 -2.00
N TRP A 62 22.21 14.83 -2.28
CA TRP A 62 20.86 14.83 -2.87
C TRP A 62 19.84 15.48 -1.94
N LYS A 63 18.81 16.11 -2.53
CA LYS A 63 17.65 16.64 -1.80
C LYS A 63 16.69 15.50 -1.47
N THR A 64 15.83 15.71 -0.47
CA THR A 64 14.75 14.78 -0.13
C THR A 64 13.41 15.43 -0.45
N TYR A 65 12.56 14.71 -1.19
CA TYR A 65 11.14 15.02 -1.33
C TYR A 65 10.37 14.16 -0.34
N THR A 66 9.44 14.78 0.39
CA THR A 66 8.56 14.11 1.34
C THR A 66 7.15 14.60 1.11
N ASN A 67 6.20 13.67 1.00
CA ASN A 67 4.78 13.97 0.98
C ASN A 67 4.08 13.13 2.04
N ASP A 68 3.92 13.72 3.23
CA ASP A 68 3.36 13.03 4.39
C ASP A 68 1.88 12.67 4.20
N THR A 69 1.13 13.53 3.48
CA THR A 69 -0.27 13.28 3.10
C THR A 69 -0.40 12.10 2.15
N LEU A 70 0.59 11.89 1.28
CA LEU A 70 0.63 10.76 0.37
C LEU A 70 1.34 9.52 0.92
N GLY A 71 2.10 9.66 2.02
CA GLY A 71 2.76 8.54 2.71
C GLY A 71 4.03 8.04 2.02
N PHE A 72 4.81 8.93 1.40
CA PHE A 72 6.08 8.54 0.80
C PHE A 72 7.15 9.65 0.80
N SER A 73 8.40 9.24 0.68
CA SER A 73 9.56 10.12 0.48
C SER A 73 10.60 9.45 -0.41
N PHE A 74 11.43 10.25 -1.08
CA PHE A 74 12.57 9.78 -1.89
C PHE A 74 13.63 10.88 -2.00
N LYS A 75 14.87 10.51 -2.31
CA LYS A 75 15.94 11.47 -2.61
C LYS A 75 16.06 11.73 -4.11
N TYR A 76 16.44 12.94 -4.50
CA TYR A 76 16.66 13.32 -5.90
C TYR A 76 17.87 14.26 -6.06
N PRO A 77 18.52 14.29 -7.25
CA PRO A 77 19.64 15.19 -7.53
C PRO A 77 19.33 16.66 -7.25
N THR A 78 20.31 17.44 -6.80
CA THR A 78 20.12 18.87 -6.48
C THR A 78 19.76 19.73 -7.70
N THR A 79 20.13 19.28 -8.90
CA THR A 79 19.84 19.89 -10.20
C THR A 79 18.40 19.66 -10.66
N TYR A 80 17.68 18.75 -10.02
CA TYR A 80 16.29 18.47 -10.33
C TYR A 80 15.35 19.34 -9.49
N THR A 81 14.15 19.55 -10.01
CA THR A 81 13.01 20.11 -9.29
C THR A 81 11.87 19.13 -9.20
N THR A 82 11.02 19.37 -8.21
CA THR A 82 9.77 18.63 -8.00
C THR A 82 8.58 19.56 -8.22
N LYS A 83 7.49 19.04 -8.79
CA LYS A 83 6.22 19.76 -8.95
C LYS A 83 5.07 18.83 -8.61
N ASP A 84 4.18 19.28 -7.73
CA ASP A 84 2.94 18.58 -7.42
C ASP A 84 1.83 19.03 -8.37
N SER A 85 0.97 18.10 -8.78
CA SER A 85 -0.26 18.38 -9.50
C SER A 85 -1.38 17.45 -9.06
N ASP A 86 -2.62 17.95 -9.16
CA ASP A 86 -3.78 17.09 -9.12
C ASP A 86 -3.93 16.41 -10.49
N LYS A 87 -4.10 15.08 -10.48
CA LYS A 87 -4.31 14.29 -11.68
C LYS A 87 -5.75 13.83 -11.70
N SER A 88 -6.50 14.30 -12.70
CA SER A 88 -7.79 13.67 -13.03
C SER A 88 -7.49 12.31 -13.61
N LEU A 89 -7.66 11.25 -12.82
CA LEU A 89 -7.63 9.90 -13.35
C LEU A 89 -8.96 9.63 -14.06
N THR A 90 -8.94 8.76 -15.06
CA THR A 90 -10.17 8.28 -15.70
C THR A 90 -10.91 7.35 -14.73
N GLY A 91 -12.17 7.66 -14.42
CA GLY A 91 -12.92 7.07 -13.31
C GLY A 91 -12.80 7.94 -12.05
N ASP A 92 -13.86 8.02 -11.23
CA ASP A 92 -14.09 9.03 -10.17
C ASP A 92 -13.04 9.12 -9.03
N ALA A 93 -11.87 8.51 -9.17
CA ALA A 93 -10.76 8.59 -8.23
C ALA A 93 -9.81 9.75 -8.58
N ALA A 94 -9.86 10.86 -7.85
CA ALA A 94 -8.84 11.90 -7.97
C ALA A 94 -7.48 11.38 -7.49
N GLY A 95 -6.48 11.35 -8.38
CA GLY A 95 -5.10 10.99 -8.04
C GLY A 95 -4.25 12.24 -7.77
N LYS A 96 -3.12 12.06 -7.08
CA LYS A 96 -2.07 13.08 -7.03
C LYS A 96 -0.85 12.62 -7.80
N GLU A 97 -0.21 13.57 -8.47
CA GLU A 97 0.97 13.31 -9.29
C GLU A 97 2.12 14.22 -8.85
N VAL A 98 3.31 13.65 -8.81
CA VAL A 98 4.55 14.38 -8.51
C VAL A 98 5.51 14.19 -9.67
N PHE A 99 5.92 15.29 -10.29
CA PHE A 99 6.94 15.31 -11.34
C PHE A 99 8.31 15.55 -10.74
N VAL A 100 9.32 14.82 -11.24
CA VAL A 100 10.73 15.00 -10.85
C VAL A 100 11.62 14.99 -12.10
N GLY A 101 12.44 16.02 -12.27
CA GLY A 101 13.38 16.12 -13.41
C GLY A 101 14.21 17.41 -13.40
N GLU A 102 15.15 17.52 -14.35
CA GLU A 102 16.07 18.66 -14.46
C GLU A 102 15.36 19.96 -14.93
N THR A 103 15.65 21.10 -14.29
CA THR A 103 15.03 22.40 -14.61
C THR A 103 15.52 22.94 -15.95
N SER A 104 14.68 23.25 -16.94
CA SER A 104 13.71 24.35 -16.98
C SER A 104 12.43 24.05 -17.78
N ASN A 105 12.23 22.79 -18.20
CA ASN A 105 11.08 22.34 -18.97
C ASN A 105 10.67 20.93 -18.53
N LEU A 106 10.00 20.82 -17.37
CA LEU A 106 9.35 19.58 -16.95
C LEU A 106 8.20 19.27 -17.91
N THR A 107 8.52 18.63 -19.03
CA THR A 107 7.53 17.99 -19.89
C THR A 107 7.34 16.55 -19.42
N GLU A 108 6.18 15.97 -19.71
CA GLU A 108 5.88 14.58 -19.34
C GLU A 108 6.95 13.61 -19.86
N ALA A 109 7.46 13.85 -21.07
CA ALA A 109 8.49 13.02 -21.71
C ALA A 109 9.88 13.07 -21.05
N LYS A 110 10.15 14.03 -20.16
CA LYS A 110 11.47 14.25 -19.55
C LYS A 110 11.46 14.20 -18.01
N SER A 111 10.35 13.79 -17.42
CA SER A 111 10.20 13.72 -15.97
C SER A 111 9.80 12.31 -15.55
N VAL A 112 10.16 11.94 -14.33
CA VAL A 112 9.56 10.78 -13.65
C VAL A 112 8.33 11.23 -12.91
N HIS A 113 7.27 10.44 -13.02
CA HIS A 113 5.96 10.74 -12.44
C HIS A 113 5.71 9.75 -11.32
N VAL A 114 5.30 10.23 -10.17
CA VAL A 114 4.77 9.38 -9.10
C VAL A 114 3.29 9.66 -9.00
N ILE A 115 2.48 8.73 -9.50
CA ILE A 115 1.02 8.80 -9.46
C ILE A 115 0.56 8.02 -8.23
N VAL A 116 -0.22 8.67 -7.37
CA VAL A 116 -0.77 8.06 -6.16
C VAL A 116 -2.27 8.01 -6.28
N TYR A 117 -2.81 6.80 -6.20
CA TYR A 117 -4.25 6.56 -6.19
C TYR A 117 -4.79 6.72 -4.76
N PRO A 118 -6.08 7.08 -4.59
CA PRO A 118 -6.75 7.14 -3.29
C PRO A 118 -6.60 5.86 -2.47
N GLN A 119 -7.04 5.84 -1.21
CA GLN A 119 -7.11 4.57 -0.48
C GLN A 119 -8.28 3.74 -0.98
N ALA A 120 -8.02 2.47 -1.29
CA ALA A 120 -9.04 1.49 -1.66
C ALA A 120 -8.72 0.14 -1.02
N SER A 121 -9.74 -0.61 -0.67
CA SER A 121 -9.61 -1.91 0.01
C SER A 121 -9.04 -3.03 -0.88
N THR A 122 -8.96 -2.83 -2.20
CA THR A 122 -8.69 -3.92 -3.16
C THR A 122 -7.74 -3.53 -4.28
N TYR A 123 -6.65 -2.80 -3.99
CA TYR A 123 -5.62 -2.62 -5.00
C TYR A 123 -4.95 -3.95 -5.36
N THR A 124 -4.70 -4.14 -6.65
CA THR A 124 -3.94 -5.26 -7.20
C THR A 124 -2.73 -4.72 -7.95
N LEU A 125 -1.66 -5.52 -8.02
CA LEU A 125 -0.50 -5.23 -8.86
C LEU A 125 -0.84 -5.61 -10.30
N VAL A 126 -1.69 -4.80 -10.93
CA VAL A 126 -2.06 -4.90 -12.35
C VAL A 126 -1.41 -3.77 -13.12
N ALA A 127 -1.33 -3.93 -14.44
CA ALA A 127 -0.79 -2.89 -15.31
C ALA A 127 -1.65 -1.61 -15.25
N PRO A 128 -1.06 -0.45 -15.58
CA PRO A 128 -1.84 0.75 -15.86
C PRO A 128 -2.76 0.55 -17.07
N ASP A 129 -3.94 1.16 -17.02
CA ASP A 129 -4.90 1.08 -18.12
C ASP A 129 -4.32 1.72 -19.40
N GLY A 130 -4.55 1.06 -20.55
CA GLY A 130 -4.10 1.57 -21.85
C GLY A 130 -2.61 1.41 -22.14
N MET A 131 -1.84 0.71 -21.29
CA MET A 131 -0.43 0.44 -21.55
C MET A 131 -0.24 -0.78 -22.46
N ASP A 132 0.48 -0.61 -23.57
CA ASP A 132 0.91 -1.72 -24.45
C ASP A 132 2.12 -2.47 -23.85
N ILE A 133 1.85 -3.47 -23.02
CA ILE A 133 2.86 -4.20 -22.25
C ILE A 133 3.65 -5.17 -23.15
N THR A 134 4.98 -5.04 -23.13
CA THR A 134 5.92 -5.97 -23.78
C THR A 134 6.60 -6.92 -22.81
N SER A 135 6.76 -6.52 -21.55
CA SER A 135 7.38 -7.36 -20.51
C SER A 135 6.88 -6.99 -19.11
N ILE A 136 6.85 -8.00 -18.23
CA ILE A 136 6.49 -7.85 -16.82
C ILE A 136 7.51 -8.60 -15.97
N SER A 137 7.98 -7.99 -14.89
CA SER A 137 8.85 -8.65 -13.92
C SER A 137 8.54 -8.24 -12.48
N ASP A 138 8.88 -9.11 -11.54
CA ASP A 138 8.88 -8.78 -10.11
C ASP A 138 10.09 -7.92 -9.76
N THR A 139 9.88 -6.96 -8.87
CA THR A 139 10.93 -6.09 -8.38
C THR A 139 10.60 -5.58 -6.97
N THR A 140 11.42 -4.67 -6.45
CA THR A 140 11.14 -3.97 -5.19
C THR A 140 11.30 -2.48 -5.37
N VAL A 141 10.45 -1.72 -4.69
CA VAL A 141 10.56 -0.27 -4.54
C VAL A 141 10.44 0.03 -3.07
N GLY A 142 11.38 0.78 -2.50
CA GLY A 142 11.37 1.12 -1.06
C GLY A 142 11.15 -0.04 -0.10
N GLY A 143 11.72 -1.21 -0.43
CA GLY A 143 11.58 -2.45 0.37
C GLY A 143 10.22 -3.13 0.28
N LYS A 144 9.30 -2.68 -0.60
CA LYS A 144 8.01 -3.32 -0.88
C LYS A 144 8.05 -4.07 -2.20
N THR A 145 7.33 -5.18 -2.28
CA THR A 145 7.12 -5.93 -3.52
C THR A 145 6.41 -5.03 -4.54
N ALA A 146 6.93 -5.02 -5.76
CA ALA A 146 6.40 -4.24 -6.86
C ALA A 146 6.41 -5.07 -8.15
N LYS A 147 5.57 -4.67 -9.11
CA LYS A 147 5.63 -5.16 -10.49
C LYS A 147 6.21 -4.07 -11.37
N LYS A 148 7.19 -4.43 -12.22
CA LYS A 148 7.69 -3.58 -13.29
C LYS A 148 7.03 -3.98 -14.60
N TYR A 149 6.35 -3.03 -15.23
CA TYR A 149 5.77 -3.16 -16.57
C TYR A 149 6.64 -2.37 -17.55
N ILE A 150 7.01 -3.01 -18.66
CA ILE A 150 7.76 -2.40 -19.75
C ILE A 150 6.84 -2.38 -20.96
N GLY A 151 6.61 -1.21 -21.55
CA GLY A 151 5.66 -1.07 -22.66
C GLY A 151 5.60 0.35 -23.21
N GLY A 152 5.34 0.49 -24.52
CA GLY A 152 5.30 1.79 -25.19
C GLY A 152 6.53 2.67 -24.87
N ASP A 153 6.26 3.91 -24.45
CA ASP A 153 7.27 4.93 -24.19
C ASP A 153 7.70 5.02 -22.72
N SER A 154 7.36 4.03 -21.88
CA SER A 154 7.58 4.11 -20.43
C SER A 154 7.86 2.76 -19.76
N ASN A 155 8.60 2.81 -18.64
CA ASN A 155 8.64 1.76 -17.64
C ASN A 155 7.77 2.19 -16.46
N VAL A 156 6.82 1.35 -16.04
CA VAL A 156 5.96 1.66 -14.89
C VAL A 156 6.20 0.67 -13.76
N TYR A 157 6.44 1.20 -12.57
CA TYR A 157 6.58 0.43 -11.34
C TYR A 157 5.31 0.58 -10.52
N VAL A 158 4.56 -0.50 -10.38
CA VAL A 158 3.34 -0.53 -9.56
C VAL A 158 3.66 -1.16 -8.22
N VAL A 159 3.36 -0.45 -7.15
CA VAL A 159 3.63 -0.88 -5.77
C VAL A 159 2.44 -0.51 -4.89
N ILE A 160 2.09 -1.41 -3.97
CA ILE A 160 1.05 -1.19 -2.98
C ILE A 160 1.70 -1.01 -1.62
N ALA A 161 1.43 0.14 -1.00
CA ALA A 161 1.89 0.44 0.36
C ALA A 161 0.85 1.28 1.07
N ASN A 162 0.66 1.06 2.38
CA ASN A 162 -0.29 1.83 3.21
C ASN A 162 -1.71 1.89 2.62
N ASN A 163 -2.18 0.77 2.05
CA ASN A 163 -3.48 0.64 1.40
C ASN A 163 -3.69 1.61 0.22
N ARG A 164 -2.61 2.04 -0.42
CA ARG A 164 -2.60 2.87 -1.64
C ARG A 164 -1.80 2.20 -2.74
N ARG A 165 -2.19 2.44 -3.98
CA ARG A 165 -1.43 2.09 -5.18
C ARG A 165 -0.59 3.29 -5.60
N TYR A 166 0.70 3.06 -5.83
CA TYR A 166 1.62 4.02 -6.42
C TYR A 166 2.06 3.49 -7.77
N GLU A 167 2.06 4.35 -8.76
CA GLU A 167 2.65 4.10 -10.06
C GLU A 167 3.80 5.07 -10.28
N ILE A 168 5.00 4.53 -10.48
CA ILE A 168 6.18 5.33 -10.78
C ILE A 168 6.48 5.15 -12.27
N VAL A 169 6.20 6.19 -13.06
CA VAL A 169 6.34 6.18 -14.51
C VAL A 169 7.69 6.79 -14.88
N VAL A 170 8.51 6.00 -15.58
CA VAL A 170 9.85 6.39 -16.05
C VAL A 170 9.88 6.34 -17.58
N PRO A 171 9.92 7.49 -18.28
CA PRO A 171 9.97 7.52 -19.73
C PRO A 171 11.19 6.77 -20.28
N THR A 172 11.03 6.03 -21.37
CA THR A 172 12.14 5.29 -22.01
C THR A 172 13.07 6.19 -22.82
N GLY A 173 12.61 7.38 -23.23
CA GLY A 173 13.37 8.37 -24.01
C GLY A 173 14.38 9.20 -23.21
N LEU A 174 14.57 8.92 -21.92
CA LEU A 174 15.54 9.64 -21.08
C LEU A 174 16.98 9.34 -21.50
N ILE A 175 17.87 10.34 -21.37
CA ILE A 175 19.30 10.10 -21.55
C ILE A 175 19.81 9.17 -20.43
N LYS A 176 20.87 8.41 -20.72
CA LYS A 176 21.42 7.40 -19.80
C LYS A 176 21.69 7.94 -18.38
N ALA A 177 22.24 9.16 -18.29
CA ALA A 177 22.56 9.77 -17.00
C ALA A 177 21.31 9.97 -16.12
N ASP A 178 20.20 10.40 -16.73
CA ASP A 178 18.94 10.56 -16.02
C ASP A 178 18.35 9.20 -15.62
N LEU A 179 18.42 8.21 -16.51
CA LEU A 179 17.99 6.84 -16.19
C LEU A 179 18.76 6.23 -15.00
N ASP A 180 20.08 6.47 -14.94
CA ASP A 180 20.93 6.04 -13.83
C ASP A 180 20.57 6.78 -12.53
N ASN A 181 20.29 8.09 -12.60
CA ASN A 181 19.80 8.87 -11.47
C ASN A 181 18.43 8.36 -11.00
N PHE A 182 17.50 8.04 -11.90
CA PHE A 182 16.18 7.53 -11.51
C PHE A 182 16.24 6.13 -10.91
N THR A 183 17.10 5.26 -11.43
CA THR A 183 17.36 3.94 -10.83
C THR A 183 17.89 4.11 -9.39
N THR A 184 18.77 5.09 -9.19
CA THR A 184 19.26 5.45 -7.85
C THR A 184 18.14 6.04 -6.98
N MET A 185 17.29 6.92 -7.51
CA MET A 185 16.13 7.48 -6.81
C MET A 185 15.15 6.39 -6.34
N LEU A 186 14.83 5.40 -7.19
CA LEU A 186 13.96 4.28 -6.83
C LEU A 186 14.50 3.47 -5.63
N SER A 187 15.82 3.37 -5.48
CA SER A 187 16.45 2.71 -4.32
C SER A 187 16.33 3.52 -3.02
N THR A 188 16.03 4.82 -3.11
CA THR A 188 15.88 5.72 -1.96
C THR A 188 14.42 5.89 -1.53
N PHE A 189 13.48 5.32 -2.30
CA PHE A 189 12.06 5.41 -2.00
C PHE A 189 11.78 4.84 -0.61
N LYS A 190 10.93 5.51 0.15
CA LYS A 190 10.46 5.05 1.45
C LYS A 190 8.97 5.31 1.52
N PHE A 191 8.20 4.28 1.80
CA PHE A 191 6.80 4.42 2.16
C PHE A 191 6.73 4.70 3.64
N THR A 192 6.34 5.92 3.97
CA THR A 192 6.06 6.31 5.35
C THR A 192 4.62 5.94 5.61
N THR A 193 4.31 5.39 6.79
CA THR A 193 2.91 5.31 7.22
C THR A 193 2.35 6.71 7.06
N THR A 194 1.26 6.85 6.29
CA THR A 194 0.63 8.15 6.13
C THR A 194 0.34 8.62 7.54
N THR A 195 1.07 9.63 7.98
CA THR A 195 0.63 10.39 9.14
C THR A 195 -0.48 11.23 8.54
N SER A 196 -1.67 10.63 8.38
CA SER A 196 -2.85 11.44 8.61
C SER A 196 -2.52 12.11 9.92
N THR A 197 -2.32 13.42 9.89
CA THR A 197 -2.25 14.20 11.09
C THR A 197 -3.64 14.17 11.70
N THR A 198 -4.12 12.99 12.12
CA THR A 198 -4.70 12.83 13.43
C THR A 198 -3.63 13.27 14.41
N THR A 199 -3.43 14.60 14.46
CA THR A 199 -3.16 15.27 15.72
C THR A 199 -4.03 14.52 16.69
N THR A 200 -3.43 13.94 17.72
CA THR A 200 -4.13 13.50 18.93
C THR A 200 -4.69 14.77 19.59
N SER A 201 -5.56 15.46 18.86
CA SER A 201 -6.54 16.40 19.31
C SER A 201 -7.43 15.58 20.20
N ALA A 202 -7.73 16.10 21.39
CA ALA A 202 -8.72 15.50 22.26
C ALA A 202 -9.91 15.03 21.41
N ASP A 203 -10.18 13.71 21.42
CA ASP A 203 -11.21 13.10 20.58
C ASP A 203 -12.49 13.89 20.82
N LEU A 204 -12.93 14.61 19.79
CA LEU A 204 -14.17 15.36 19.83
C LEU A 204 -15.28 14.32 19.86
N THR A 205 -15.74 13.96 21.06
CA THR A 205 -16.70 12.87 21.24
C THR A 205 -18.09 13.46 21.44
N TYR A 206 -19.02 13.06 20.60
CA TYR A 206 -20.43 13.31 20.81
C TYR A 206 -21.07 12.13 21.53
N THR A 207 -21.95 12.41 22.47
CA THR A 207 -22.83 11.43 23.11
C THR A 207 -24.26 11.90 22.93
N ASN A 208 -25.09 11.07 22.32
CA ASN A 208 -26.54 11.23 22.39
C ASN A 208 -27.07 10.38 23.55
N SER A 209 -27.53 11.03 24.61
CA SER A 209 -28.07 10.33 25.79
C SER A 209 -29.49 9.79 25.58
N THR A 210 -30.24 10.32 24.62
CA THR A 210 -31.62 9.92 24.34
C THR A 210 -31.70 8.54 23.70
N TYR A 211 -30.83 8.29 22.72
CA TYR A 211 -30.76 7.05 21.93
C TYR A 211 -29.49 6.24 22.22
N GLY A 212 -28.70 6.64 23.22
CA GLY A 212 -27.61 5.84 23.75
C GLY A 212 -26.49 5.56 22.75
N PHE A 213 -26.08 6.54 21.95
CA PHE A 213 -24.95 6.36 21.02
C PHE A 213 -23.84 7.38 21.21
N THR A 214 -22.65 7.04 20.73
CA THR A 214 -21.47 7.91 20.69
C THR A 214 -20.82 7.91 19.31
N MET A 215 -20.19 9.02 18.97
CA MET A 215 -19.39 9.19 17.75
C MET A 215 -18.13 9.99 18.08
N THR A 216 -17.03 9.71 17.39
CA THR A 216 -15.78 10.46 17.52
C THR A 216 -15.49 11.24 16.25
N PHE A 217 -15.08 12.49 16.42
CA PHE A 217 -14.80 13.42 15.33
C PHE A 217 -13.30 13.78 15.28
N PRO A 218 -12.72 13.92 14.08
CA PRO A 218 -11.38 14.46 13.90
C PRO A 218 -11.24 15.89 14.44
N ALA A 219 -10.00 16.31 14.69
CA ALA A 219 -9.66 17.66 15.16
C ALA A 219 -10.25 18.78 14.27
N ASP A 220 -10.22 18.56 12.96
CA ASP A 220 -10.61 19.54 11.95
C ASP A 220 -12.13 19.76 11.92
N TRP A 221 -12.90 18.93 12.61
CA TRP A 221 -14.33 19.13 12.87
C TRP A 221 -14.58 20.05 14.08
N LYS A 222 -13.58 20.81 14.52
CA LYS A 222 -13.72 21.75 15.64
C LYS A 222 -14.88 22.71 15.42
N GLY A 223 -15.76 22.79 16.42
CA GLY A 223 -16.96 23.62 16.36
C GLY A 223 -18.16 22.92 15.71
N TYR A 224 -18.04 21.63 15.41
CA TYR A 224 -19.21 20.84 15.01
C TYR A 224 -20.31 20.91 16.07
N LYS A 225 -21.55 20.77 15.61
CA LYS A 225 -22.71 20.60 16.48
C LYS A 225 -23.75 19.72 15.78
N PHE A 226 -24.76 19.34 16.54
CA PHE A 226 -25.90 18.62 16.01
C PHE A 226 -27.11 19.53 15.95
N LYS A 227 -27.83 19.52 14.83
CA LYS A 227 -29.16 20.10 14.70
C LYS A 227 -30.18 18.98 14.63
N GLU A 228 -31.10 19.00 15.58
CA GLU A 228 -32.16 18.01 15.69
C GLU A 228 -33.36 18.44 14.84
N ALA A 229 -33.92 17.49 14.09
CA ALA A 229 -35.12 17.68 13.32
C ALA A 229 -35.99 16.43 13.35
N THR A 230 -37.30 16.60 13.27
CA THR A 230 -38.23 15.48 13.09
C THR A 230 -38.76 15.51 11.66
N LEU A 231 -38.28 14.57 10.83
CA LEU A 231 -38.71 14.45 9.44
C LEU A 231 -40.05 13.73 9.37
N GLU A 232 -40.96 14.30 8.57
CA GLU A 232 -42.33 13.78 8.36
C GLU A 232 -43.11 13.57 9.68
N GLY A 233 -42.71 14.26 10.74
CA GLY A 233 -43.31 14.16 12.07
C GLY A 233 -43.02 12.85 12.81
N ILE A 234 -42.21 11.94 12.26
CA ILE A 234 -42.03 10.58 12.82
C ILE A 234 -40.58 10.13 12.95
N THR A 235 -39.65 10.64 12.14
CA THR A 235 -38.25 10.19 12.13
C THR A 235 -37.38 11.24 12.80
N GLN A 236 -36.67 10.84 13.87
CA GLN A 236 -35.73 11.76 14.51
C GLN A 236 -34.41 11.76 13.72
N THR A 237 -34.03 12.94 13.24
CA THR A 237 -32.82 13.16 12.44
C THR A 237 -31.91 14.15 13.14
N TYR A 238 -30.61 13.87 13.04
CA TYR A 238 -29.51 14.58 13.66
C TYR A 238 -28.55 15.04 12.55
N TYR A 239 -28.72 16.28 12.10
CA TYR A 239 -27.84 16.91 11.12
C TYR A 239 -26.50 17.24 11.80
N VAL A 240 -25.41 16.75 11.22
CA VAL A 240 -24.06 17.03 11.74
C VAL A 240 -23.56 18.28 11.06
N GLU A 241 -23.55 19.38 11.80
CA GLU A 241 -23.17 20.68 11.29
C GLU A 241 -21.72 21.00 11.59
N ILE A 242 -21.03 21.61 10.63
CA ILE A 242 -19.69 22.20 10.78
C ILE A 242 -19.72 23.68 10.42
N PRO A 243 -18.92 24.53 11.08
CA PRO A 243 -18.80 25.93 10.69
C PRO A 243 -18.33 26.07 9.24
N THR A 244 -18.89 27.02 8.50
CA THR A 244 -18.43 27.38 7.15
C THR A 244 -18.25 28.90 7.03
N THR A 245 -17.30 29.27 6.19
CA THR A 245 -16.98 30.63 5.75
C THR A 245 -17.78 31.04 4.51
N ASP A 246 -18.57 30.13 3.92
CA ASP A 246 -19.46 30.46 2.82
C ASP A 246 -20.51 31.47 3.28
N LYS A 247 -20.46 32.67 2.68
CA LYS A 247 -21.38 33.77 2.97
C LYS A 247 -22.83 33.46 2.56
N ASN A 248 -23.02 32.46 1.71
CA ASN A 248 -24.33 32.00 1.25
C ASN A 248 -24.97 30.97 2.18
N ALA A 249 -24.25 30.50 3.22
CA ALA A 249 -24.79 29.62 4.27
C ALA A 249 -25.78 30.39 5.15
N THR A 250 -26.96 30.63 4.59
CA THR A 250 -28.03 31.47 5.17
C THR A 250 -28.87 30.73 6.20
N GLY A 251 -28.67 29.42 6.34
CA GLY A 251 -29.43 28.52 7.19
C GLY A 251 -30.70 28.02 6.49
N ASP A 252 -31.03 26.75 6.71
CA ASP A 252 -32.21 26.08 6.19
C ASP A 252 -32.72 25.01 7.17
N SER A 253 -33.58 24.09 6.70
CA SER A 253 -34.09 22.98 7.52
C SER A 253 -33.02 21.98 7.96
N THR A 254 -31.86 21.97 7.29
CA THR A 254 -30.76 21.02 7.48
C THR A 254 -29.54 21.63 8.16
N ALA A 255 -29.36 22.96 8.08
CA ALA A 255 -28.22 23.66 8.65
C ALA A 255 -28.60 24.99 9.29
N ASP A 256 -27.96 25.41 10.38
CA ASP A 256 -28.05 26.77 10.89
C ASP A 256 -27.25 27.77 10.04
N LYS A 257 -27.57 29.06 10.16
CA LYS A 257 -26.82 30.12 9.48
C LYS A 257 -25.34 30.09 9.88
N GLY A 258 -24.45 30.10 8.90
CA GLY A 258 -22.99 29.99 9.10
C GLY A 258 -22.49 28.55 9.31
N TYR A 259 -23.35 27.55 9.11
CA TYR A 259 -23.02 26.14 9.18
C TYR A 259 -23.37 25.41 7.88
N TYR A 260 -22.69 24.29 7.66
CA TYR A 260 -22.98 23.34 6.61
C TYR A 260 -23.20 21.95 7.25
N SER A 261 -24.20 21.21 6.79
CA SER A 261 -24.50 19.86 7.26
C SER A 261 -24.07 18.82 6.22
N PRO A 262 -22.82 18.33 6.23
CA PRO A 262 -22.33 17.35 5.25
C PRO A 262 -23.05 15.99 5.28
N PHE A 263 -23.62 15.60 6.42
CA PHE A 263 -24.36 14.34 6.57
C PHE A 263 -25.33 14.40 7.76
N ALA A 264 -26.24 13.43 7.83
CA ALA A 264 -27.21 13.30 8.92
C ALA A 264 -27.24 11.86 9.46
N ILE A 265 -27.60 11.73 10.74
CA ILE A 265 -27.93 10.45 11.39
C ILE A 265 -29.42 10.41 11.65
N SER A 266 -30.10 9.38 11.16
CA SER A 266 -31.53 9.17 11.39
C SER A 266 -31.75 8.00 12.34
N VAL A 267 -32.67 8.15 13.28
CA VAL A 267 -33.09 7.12 14.22
C VAL A 267 -34.50 6.67 13.87
N TYR A 268 -34.62 5.40 13.51
CA TYR A 268 -35.86 4.76 13.11
C TYR A 268 -36.29 3.74 14.16
N THR A 269 -37.59 3.58 14.36
CA THR A 269 -38.11 2.33 14.93
C THR A 269 -37.82 1.17 13.96
N LEU A 270 -37.87 -0.06 14.44
CA LEU A 270 -37.64 -1.23 13.58
C LEU A 270 -38.66 -1.32 12.43
N ASP A 271 -39.91 -0.95 12.67
CA ASP A 271 -40.96 -0.94 11.65
C ASP A 271 -40.71 0.17 10.61
N GLN A 272 -40.38 1.39 11.05
CA GLN A 272 -40.00 2.49 10.15
C GLN A 272 -38.81 2.11 9.27
N TRP A 273 -37.81 1.42 9.83
CA TRP A 273 -36.67 0.96 9.05
C TRP A 273 -37.05 -0.09 8.01
N ALA A 274 -37.98 -1.00 8.33
CA ALA A 274 -38.48 -1.98 7.36
C ALA A 274 -39.19 -1.29 6.17
N GLU A 275 -39.93 -0.21 6.43
CA GLU A 275 -40.52 0.62 5.38
C GLU A 275 -39.45 1.31 4.53
N VAL A 276 -38.42 1.90 5.15
CA VAL A 276 -37.27 2.49 4.43
C VAL A 276 -36.55 1.45 3.57
N GLU A 277 -36.33 0.24 4.09
CA GLU A 277 -35.70 -0.86 3.36
C GLU A 277 -36.50 -1.26 2.11
N ALA A 278 -37.83 -1.27 2.23
CA ALA A 278 -38.78 -1.63 1.19
C ALA A 278 -39.08 -0.50 0.19
N SER A 279 -38.77 0.75 0.55
CA SER A 279 -39.04 1.91 -0.31
C SER A 279 -38.14 1.95 -1.54
N ASP A 280 -38.72 2.42 -2.65
CA ASP A 280 -38.00 2.77 -3.87
C ASP A 280 -37.50 4.22 -3.77
N GLY A 281 -36.20 4.43 -3.93
CA GLY A 281 -35.60 5.77 -3.96
C GLY A 281 -34.31 5.91 -3.15
N PRO A 282 -33.80 7.14 -3.00
CA PRO A 282 -32.70 7.43 -2.10
C PRO A 282 -33.09 7.05 -0.66
N LYS A 283 -32.30 6.19 -0.04
CA LYS A 283 -32.51 5.74 1.34
C LYS A 283 -31.24 5.88 2.15
N ASP A 284 -31.42 6.04 3.46
CA ASP A 284 -30.33 6.04 4.41
C ASP A 284 -29.59 4.70 4.36
N THR A 285 -28.27 4.76 4.56
CA THR A 285 -27.43 3.58 4.72
C THR A 285 -27.46 3.13 6.17
N LEU A 286 -27.71 1.83 6.41
CA LEU A 286 -27.70 1.28 7.77
C LEU A 286 -26.32 1.41 8.41
N ILE A 287 -26.27 1.98 9.61
CA ILE A 287 -25.10 1.95 10.49
C ILE A 287 -25.17 0.71 11.38
N THR A 288 -26.22 0.61 12.20
CA THR A 288 -26.43 -0.50 13.15
C THR A 288 -27.89 -0.56 13.61
N LYS A 289 -28.26 -1.61 14.34
CA LYS A 289 -29.58 -1.79 14.98
C LYS A 289 -29.39 -2.25 16.43
N ASP A 290 -30.30 -1.87 17.31
CA ASP A 290 -30.48 -2.47 18.63
C ASP A 290 -31.87 -3.12 18.76
N ALA A 291 -32.31 -3.41 19.98
CA ALA A 291 -33.62 -4.03 20.23
C ALA A 291 -34.84 -3.12 19.93
N LYS A 292 -34.64 -1.81 19.79
CA LYS A 292 -35.69 -0.80 19.64
C LYS A 292 -35.57 0.02 18.35
N TYR A 293 -34.34 0.26 17.91
CA TYR A 293 -34.05 1.24 16.88
C TYR A 293 -33.10 0.70 15.80
N ALA A 294 -33.24 1.25 14.60
CA ALA A 294 -32.23 1.20 13.56
C ALA A 294 -31.65 2.60 13.35
N PHE A 295 -30.35 2.66 13.12
CA PHE A 295 -29.62 3.90 12.90
C PHE A 295 -29.17 3.94 11.45
N GLY A 296 -29.68 4.91 10.70
CA GLY A 296 -29.31 5.18 9.32
C GLY A 296 -28.48 6.45 9.21
N TRP A 297 -27.78 6.60 8.08
CA TRP A 297 -27.16 7.87 7.72
C TRP A 297 -27.30 8.18 6.24
N SER A 298 -27.31 9.46 5.92
CA SER A 298 -27.27 9.97 4.55
C SER A 298 -26.28 11.11 4.42
N GLN A 299 -25.69 11.23 3.24
CA GLN A 299 -24.81 12.33 2.86
C GLN A 299 -25.64 13.46 2.24
N ALA A 300 -25.21 14.70 2.41
CA ALA A 300 -25.83 15.84 1.73
C ALA A 300 -25.72 15.70 0.20
N ASN A 301 -26.82 16.00 -0.50
CA ASN A 301 -26.89 15.95 -1.96
C ASN A 301 -26.61 17.31 -2.65
N GLY A 302 -26.26 18.33 -1.87
CA GLY A 302 -25.98 19.69 -2.35
C GLY A 302 -24.52 19.90 -2.76
N VAL A 303 -24.27 21.01 -3.47
CA VAL A 303 -22.89 21.48 -3.70
C VAL A 303 -22.30 21.90 -2.35
N PRO A 304 -21.20 21.28 -1.88
CA PRO A 304 -20.59 21.67 -0.63
C PRO A 304 -19.99 23.08 -0.73
N PRO A 305 -19.89 23.82 0.39
CA PRO A 305 -19.18 25.08 0.41
C PRO A 305 -17.69 24.86 0.09
N THR A 306 -17.02 25.88 -0.44
CA THR A 306 -15.63 25.75 -0.93
C THR A 306 -14.61 25.41 0.15
N ASP A 307 -14.94 25.66 1.41
CA ASP A 307 -14.10 25.32 2.56
C ASP A 307 -14.39 23.92 3.13
N PHE A 308 -15.41 23.22 2.63
CA PHE A 308 -15.60 21.80 2.89
C PHE A 308 -14.75 20.98 1.91
N THR A 309 -13.58 20.55 2.38
CA THR A 309 -12.59 19.88 1.54
C THR A 309 -12.94 18.42 1.24
N THR A 310 -12.37 17.86 0.18
CA THR A 310 -12.44 16.42 -0.11
C THR A 310 -11.92 15.57 1.05
N ALA A 311 -10.94 16.06 1.82
CA ALA A 311 -10.45 15.38 3.02
C ALA A 311 -11.56 15.25 4.07
N MET A 312 -12.26 16.34 4.39
CA MET A 312 -13.40 16.33 5.31
C MET A 312 -14.54 15.43 4.80
N SER A 313 -14.79 15.42 3.48
CA SER A 313 -15.77 14.49 2.90
C SER A 313 -15.38 13.03 3.08
N ASN A 314 -14.09 12.70 2.98
CA ASN A 314 -13.60 11.34 3.18
C ASN A 314 -13.65 10.91 4.66
N GLU A 315 -13.49 11.86 5.59
CA GLU A 315 -13.57 11.62 7.02
C GLU A 315 -14.96 11.22 7.50
N ILE A 316 -16.05 11.58 6.78
CA ILE A 316 -17.43 11.19 7.13
C ILE A 316 -17.51 9.68 7.34
N LYS A 317 -16.93 8.87 6.44
CA LYS A 317 -16.97 7.41 6.57
C LYS A 317 -16.24 6.92 7.83
N THR A 318 -15.14 7.57 8.21
CA THR A 318 -14.41 7.27 9.45
C THR A 318 -15.23 7.66 10.68
N ILE A 319 -15.91 8.82 10.64
CA ILE A 319 -16.82 9.28 11.71
C ILE A 319 -17.99 8.31 11.87
N ILE A 320 -18.65 7.90 10.78
CA ILE A 320 -19.74 6.91 10.82
C ILE A 320 -19.24 5.57 11.36
N ALA A 321 -18.05 5.11 10.96
CA ALA A 321 -17.45 3.88 11.47
C ALA A 321 -17.10 3.94 12.97
N SER A 322 -16.99 5.14 13.55
CA SER A 322 -16.80 5.33 14.99
C SER A 322 -18.08 5.23 15.81
N PHE A 323 -19.24 5.14 15.16
CA PHE A 323 -20.54 5.03 15.82
C PHE A 323 -20.58 3.80 16.73
N LYS A 324 -20.94 4.01 18.00
CA LYS A 324 -21.08 2.95 18.99
C LYS A 324 -22.35 3.16 19.81
N LEU A 325 -23.08 2.08 20.04
CA LEU A 325 -24.15 2.03 21.04
C LEU A 325 -23.53 1.90 22.44
N LYS A 326 -24.16 2.52 23.43
CA LYS A 326 -23.80 2.42 24.85
C LYS A 326 -24.50 1.26 25.54
#